data_AF-A0A847I7P9-F1
#
_entry.id   AF-A0A847I7P9-F1
#
_cell.length_a   1.000
_cell.length_b   1.000
_cell.length_c   1.000
_cell.angle_alpha   90.00
_cell.angle_beta   90.00
_cell.angle_gamma   90.00
#
_symmetry.space_group_name_H-M   'P 1'
#
loop_
_entity.id
_entity.type
_entity.pdbx_description
1 polymer ?
#
loop_
_entity_poly.entity_id
_entity_poly.type
_entity_poly.pdbx_seq_one_letter_code
_entity_poly.pdbx_strand_id
1 'polypeptide(L)'
;MKSTVPDDCGNSPRNLLVSQFSVDWAAGNIDGLRPLLADDVRWEVMGDPEHEAESSLSLPREVREVEVFTAINHGRAASCNGRMLTATERIDFCHVFRFSGVARTEGKARHAR
;
A
#
# COMPACT_ATOMS: atom_id res chain seq x y z
N MET A 1 -8.45 -3.35 -13.82
CA MET A 1 -7.96 -2.04 -13.34
C MET A 1 -6.71 -1.65 -14.13
N LYS A 2 -6.57 -0.39 -14.54
CA LYS A 2 -5.33 0.16 -15.12
C LYS A 2 -4.44 0.69 -14.00
N SER A 3 -3.13 0.44 -14.06
CA SER A 3 -2.17 0.91 -13.04
C SER A 3 -1.00 1.65 -13.68
N THR A 4 -0.60 2.76 -13.06
CA THR A 4 0.63 3.50 -13.41
C THR A 4 1.49 3.65 -12.15
N VAL A 5 2.79 3.39 -12.28
CA VAL A 5 3.80 3.53 -11.22
C VAL A 5 4.99 4.33 -11.76
N PRO A 6 5.66 5.15 -10.94
CA PRO A 6 6.78 5.97 -11.38
C PRO A 6 7.98 5.13 -11.82
N ASP A 7 8.65 5.54 -12.90
CA ASP A 7 9.82 4.84 -13.45
C ASP A 7 11.00 4.77 -12.47
N ASP A 8 11.11 5.75 -11.57
CA ASP A 8 12.22 5.89 -10.62
C ASP A 8 12.08 5.00 -9.37
N CYS A 9 10.93 4.34 -9.19
CA CYS A 9 10.69 3.43 -8.07
C CYS A 9 11.67 2.24 -8.05
N GLY A 10 12.24 1.88 -9.20
CA GLY A 10 13.20 0.79 -9.37
C GLY A 10 14.51 0.92 -8.59
N ASN A 11 14.85 2.12 -8.12
CA ASN A 11 16.10 2.38 -7.40
C ASN A 11 16.12 1.81 -5.97
N SER A 12 14.96 1.38 -5.46
CA SER A 12 14.87 0.77 -4.13
C SER A 12 13.86 -0.37 -4.06
N PRO A 13 14.27 -1.58 -3.60
CA PRO A 13 13.35 -2.71 -3.45
C PRO A 13 12.11 -2.39 -2.60
N ARG A 14 12.25 -1.53 -1.58
CA ARG A 14 11.11 -1.14 -0.75
C ARG A 14 10.18 -0.15 -1.43
N ASN A 15 10.69 0.74 -2.28
CA ASN A 15 9.82 1.64 -3.06
C ASN A 15 8.98 0.81 -4.04
N LEU A 16 9.61 -0.14 -4.73
CA LEU A 16 8.88 -1.10 -5.57
C LEU A 16 7.81 -1.86 -4.78
N LEU A 17 8.18 -2.37 -3.60
CA LEU A 17 7.25 -3.13 -2.75
C LEU A 17 6.03 -2.31 -2.34
N VAL A 18 6.20 -1.08 -1.84
CA VAL A 18 5.05 -0.27 -1.37
C VAL A 18 4.19 0.27 -2.52
N SER A 19 4.82 0.57 -3.66
CA SER A 19 4.11 0.94 -4.89
C SER A 19 3.25 -0.22 -5.39
N GLN A 20 3.83 -1.41 -5.51
CA GLN A 20 3.10 -2.60 -5.95
C GLN A 20 2.02 -3.01 -4.94
N PHE A 21 2.33 -2.94 -3.64
CA PHE A 21 1.34 -3.17 -2.59
C PHE A 21 0.11 -2.28 -2.77
N SER A 22 0.32 -0.99 -3.04
CA SER A 22 -0.79 -0.03 -3.21
C SER A 22 -1.61 -0.29 -4.48
N VAL A 23 -0.96 -0.78 -5.54
CA VAL A 23 -1.65 -1.22 -6.76
C VAL A 23 -2.48 -2.47 -6.47
N ASP A 24 -1.91 -3.49 -5.82
CA ASP A 24 -2.61 -4.73 -5.50
C ASP A 24 -3.75 -4.51 -4.50
N TRP A 25 -3.57 -3.58 -3.55
CA TRP A 25 -4.62 -3.11 -2.65
C TRP A 25 -5.76 -2.44 -3.40
N ALA A 26 -5.46 -1.52 -4.32
CA ALA A 26 -6.47 -0.88 -5.18
C ALA A 26 -7.21 -1.91 -6.06
N ALA A 27 -6.54 -2.98 -6.47
CA ALA A 27 -7.13 -4.08 -7.22
C ALA A 27 -8.03 -5.00 -6.39
N GLY A 28 -8.06 -4.86 -5.06
CA GLY A 28 -8.76 -5.77 -4.16
C GLY A 28 -8.10 -7.15 -4.05
N ASN A 29 -6.83 -7.29 -4.43
CA ASN A 29 -6.09 -8.56 -4.41
C ASN A 29 -5.53 -8.88 -3.01
N ILE A 30 -6.41 -9.03 -2.03
CA ILE A 30 -6.02 -9.20 -0.61
C ILE A 30 -5.21 -10.50 -0.40
N ASP A 31 -5.55 -11.57 -1.13
CA ASP A 31 -4.82 -12.84 -1.06
C ASP A 31 -3.37 -12.70 -1.53
N GLY A 32 -3.11 -11.85 -2.53
CA GLY A 32 -1.76 -11.52 -2.99
C GLY A 32 -0.97 -10.67 -1.99
N LEU A 33 -1.66 -9.87 -1.17
CA LEU A 33 -1.02 -9.03 -0.15
C LEU A 33 -0.66 -9.80 1.12
N ARG A 34 -1.46 -10.80 1.51
CA ARG A 34 -1.32 -11.56 2.76
C ARG A 34 0.11 -12.06 3.04
N PRO A 35 0.88 -12.61 2.06
CA PRO A 35 2.26 -13.04 2.29
C PRO A 35 3.25 -11.91 2.64
N LEU A 36 2.92 -10.67 2.26
CA LEU A 36 3.75 -9.47 2.50
C LEU A 36 3.52 -8.87 3.90
N LEU A 37 2.48 -9.34 4.59
CA LEU A 37 2.08 -8.82 5.90
C LEU A 37 2.72 -9.62 7.04
N ALA A 38 3.02 -8.90 8.12
CA ALA A 38 3.44 -9.50 9.38
C ALA A 38 2.24 -10.15 10.07
N ASP A 39 2.47 -11.22 10.80
CA ASP A 39 1.41 -11.90 11.56
C ASP A 39 0.80 -10.95 12.61
N ASP A 40 1.58 -9.96 13.06
CA ASP A 40 1.19 -8.88 13.97
C ASP A 40 0.87 -7.55 13.25
N VAL A 41 0.54 -7.58 11.96
CA VAL A 41 0.26 -6.36 11.17
C VAL A 41 -0.92 -5.57 11.75
N ARG A 42 -0.78 -4.25 11.74
CA ARG A 42 -1.86 -3.29 11.97
C ARG A 42 -2.01 -2.43 10.73
N TRP A 43 -3.23 -2.36 10.21
CA TRP A 43 -3.62 -1.44 9.16
C TRP A 43 -4.60 -0.43 9.76
N GLU A 44 -4.22 0.84 9.75
CA GLU A 44 -5.02 1.94 10.28
C GLU A 44 -5.43 2.81 9.09
N VAL A 45 -6.71 3.15 9.01
CA VAL A 45 -7.18 4.17 8.07
C VAL A 45 -7.43 5.43 8.88
N MET A 46 -6.72 6.51 8.55
CA MET A 46 -6.88 7.77 9.27
C MET A 46 -8.33 8.28 9.16
N GLY A 47 -8.98 8.47 10.31
CA GLY A 47 -10.40 8.84 10.39
C GLY A 47 -11.34 7.66 10.59
N ASP A 48 -10.83 6.43 10.63
CA ASP A 48 -11.60 5.21 10.84
C ASP A 48 -10.87 4.23 11.81
N PRO A 49 -11.00 4.45 13.14
CA PRO A 49 -10.20 3.75 14.15
C PRO A 49 -10.69 2.34 14.51
N GLU A 50 -11.82 1.87 13.97
CA GLU A 50 -12.52 0.67 14.47
C GLU A 50 -12.34 -0.62 13.64
N HIS A 51 -11.61 -0.59 12.53
CA HIS A 51 -11.51 -1.76 11.65
C HIS A 51 -10.38 -2.73 12.03
N GLU A 52 -10.70 -4.03 12.10
CA GLU A 52 -9.69 -5.10 12.19
C GLU A 52 -8.80 -5.09 10.94
N ALA A 53 -7.48 -5.28 11.12
CA ALA A 53 -6.45 -5.01 10.11
C ALA A 53 -6.67 -5.70 8.75
N GLU A 54 -7.24 -6.91 8.69
CA GLU A 54 -7.55 -7.56 7.41
C GLU A 54 -8.83 -7.02 6.75
N SER A 55 -9.86 -6.70 7.55
CA SER A 55 -11.10 -6.11 7.03
C SER A 55 -10.87 -4.71 6.45
N SER A 56 -9.97 -3.93 7.06
CA SER A 56 -9.58 -2.59 6.60
C SER A 56 -8.75 -2.57 5.31
N LEU A 57 -8.18 -3.71 4.89
CA LEU A 57 -7.49 -3.80 3.60
C LEU A 57 -8.49 -3.85 2.44
N SER A 58 -9.74 -4.25 2.69
CA SER A 58 -10.75 -4.28 1.65
C SER A 58 -11.24 -2.86 1.32
N LEU A 59 -11.24 -2.53 0.03
CA LEU A 59 -11.90 -1.33 -0.47
C LEU A 59 -13.35 -1.69 -0.83
N PRO A 60 -14.37 -1.01 -0.28
CA PRO A 60 -15.77 -1.31 -0.58
C PRO A 60 -16.21 -0.84 -1.99
N ARG A 61 -15.25 -0.50 -2.86
CA ARG A 61 -15.48 0.16 -4.15
C ARG A 61 -14.57 -0.45 -5.21
N GLU A 62 -15.10 -0.63 -6.41
CA GLU A 62 -14.30 -1.08 -7.56
C GLU A 62 -13.44 0.09 -8.09
N VAL A 63 -12.13 -0.12 -8.11
CA VAL A 63 -11.16 0.83 -8.67
C VAL A 63 -10.92 0.52 -10.15
N ARG A 64 -11.08 1.54 -10.99
CA ARG A 64 -10.85 1.44 -12.45
C ARG A 64 -9.43 1.78 -12.82
N GLU A 65 -8.88 2.83 -12.21
CA GLU A 65 -7.50 3.27 -12.43
C GLU A 65 -6.83 3.59 -11.09
N VAL A 66 -5.54 3.26 -10.99
CA VAL A 66 -4.68 3.67 -9.89
C VAL A 66 -3.38 4.23 -10.44
N GLU A 67 -2.94 5.35 -9.89
CA GLU A 67 -1.67 5.97 -10.21
C GLU A 67 -0.91 6.22 -8.90
N VAL A 68 0.28 5.66 -8.79
CA VAL A 68 1.22 6.00 -7.72
C VAL A 68 2.07 7.18 -8.23
N PHE A 69 2.14 8.27 -7.47
CA PHE A 69 2.91 9.45 -7.85
C PHE A 69 4.35 9.38 -7.35
N THR A 70 4.52 8.99 -6.09
CA THR A 70 5.86 8.87 -5.49
C THR A 70 5.92 7.70 -4.52
N ALA A 71 7.11 7.14 -4.36
CA ALA A 71 7.44 6.23 -3.29
C ALA A 71 8.83 6.59 -2.73
N ILE A 72 8.92 6.64 -1.40
CA ILE A 72 10.15 6.98 -0.68
C ILE A 72 10.36 6.01 0.48
N ASN A 73 11.61 5.80 0.87
CA ASN A 73 11.91 5.03 2.06
C ASN A 73 13.13 5.56 2.82
N HIS A 74 13.17 5.26 4.11
CA HIS A 74 14.30 5.53 4.99
C HIS A 74 14.30 4.55 6.17
N GLY A 75 15.43 3.87 6.40
CA GLY A 75 15.60 2.99 7.56
C GLY A 75 14.65 1.79 7.56
N ARG A 76 13.57 1.81 8.34
CA ARG A 76 12.51 0.79 8.37
C ARG A 76 11.15 1.33 7.93
N ALA A 77 11.08 2.58 7.48
CA ALA A 77 9.87 3.21 7.02
C ALA A 77 9.90 3.35 5.49
N ALA A 78 8.73 3.24 4.88
CA ALA A 78 8.48 3.66 3.51
C ALA A 78 7.13 4.35 3.43
N SER A 79 6.92 5.13 2.38
CA SER A 79 5.63 5.73 2.08
C SER A 79 5.46 5.80 0.57
N CYS A 80 4.23 5.69 0.11
CA CYS A 80 3.85 6.06 -1.23
C CYS A 80 2.51 6.78 -1.22
N ASN A 81 2.31 7.66 -2.19
CA ASN A 81 1.06 8.36 -2.36
C ASN A 81 0.64 8.31 -3.83
N GLY A 82 -0.65 8.51 -4.04
CA GLY A 82 -1.22 8.35 -5.36
C GLY A 82 -2.68 8.72 -5.40
N ARG A 83 -3.33 8.22 -6.43
CA ARG A 83 -4.73 8.48 -6.73
C ARG A 83 -5.40 7.25 -7.31
N MET A 84 -6.66 7.08 -6.95
CA MET A 84 -7.55 6.09 -7.53
C MET A 84 -8.73 6.78 -8.20
N LEU A 85 -9.20 6.18 -9.29
CA LEU A 85 -10.45 6.54 -9.97
C LEU A 85 -11.41 5.37 -9.86
N THR A 86 -12.60 5.66 -9.33
CA THR A 86 -13.73 4.73 -9.27
C THR A 86 -14.77 5.13 -10.32
N ALA A 87 -15.93 4.45 -10.34
CA ALA A 87 -17.03 4.86 -11.19
C ALA A 87 -17.63 6.24 -10.82
N THR A 88 -17.51 6.66 -9.56
CA THR A 88 -18.25 7.81 -9.01
C THR A 88 -17.35 8.93 -8.49
N GLU A 89 -16.12 8.62 -8.13
CA GLU A 89 -15.23 9.59 -7.49
C GLU A 89 -13.76 9.34 -7.76
N ARG A 90 -12.97 10.37 -7.45
CA ARG A 90 -11.51 10.38 -7.44
C ARG A 90 -11.04 10.46 -6.00
N ILE A 91 -10.18 9.53 -5.59
CA ILE A 91 -9.68 9.41 -4.22
C ILE A 91 -8.17 9.59 -4.26
N ASP A 92 -7.63 10.57 -3.53
CA ASP A 92 -6.18 10.65 -3.29
C ASP A 92 -5.85 9.82 -2.04
N PHE A 93 -4.74 9.09 -2.08
CA PHE A 93 -4.29 8.25 -0.96
C PHE A 93 -2.82 8.50 -0.62
N CYS A 94 -2.46 8.17 0.61
CA CYS A 94 -1.09 8.08 1.09
C CYS A 94 -1.05 6.85 1.99
N HIS A 95 -0.14 5.92 1.70
CA HIS A 95 0.13 4.77 2.55
C HIS A 95 1.49 4.93 3.16
N VAL A 96 1.54 4.91 4.49
CA VAL A 96 2.80 4.82 5.23
C VAL A 96 3.03 3.37 5.60
N PHE A 97 4.27 2.87 5.58
CA PHE A 97 4.61 1.49 5.91
C PHE A 97 5.74 1.44 6.93
N ARG A 98 5.65 0.51 7.88
CA ARG A 98 6.74 0.16 8.80
C ARG A 98 7.11 -1.30 8.67
N PHE A 99 8.38 -1.61 8.42
CA PHE A 99 8.86 -2.97 8.22
C PHE A 99 9.39 -3.62 9.50
N SER A 100 9.16 -4.93 9.65
CA SER A 100 9.63 -5.76 10.78
C SER A 100 11.15 -5.85 10.92
N GLY A 101 11.89 -5.70 9.82
CA GLY A 101 13.36 -5.81 9.77
C GLY A 101 14.03 -4.68 8.99
N VAL A 102 15.36 -4.57 9.12
CA VAL A 102 16.20 -3.59 8.41
C VAL A 102 16.70 -4.12 7.06
N ALA A 103 16.58 -5.42 6.79
CA ALA A 103 17.05 -6.05 5.55
C ALA A 103 16.23 -5.60 4.32
N ARG A 104 16.92 -5.51 3.18
CA ARG A 104 16.44 -4.95 1.90
C ARG A 104 15.29 -5.76 1.25
N THR A 105 15.05 -7.00 1.67
CA THR A 105 14.22 -7.97 0.91
C THR A 105 13.23 -8.80 1.75
N GLU A 106 13.21 -8.66 3.08
CA GLU A 106 12.41 -9.55 3.97
C GLU A 106 11.52 -8.77 4.96
N GLY A 107 11.36 -7.46 4.74
CA GLY A 107 10.51 -6.65 5.59
C GLY A 107 9.04 -6.95 5.34
N LYS A 108 8.36 -7.58 6.29
CA LYS A 108 6.90 -7.64 6.32
C LYS A 108 6.34 -6.31 6.86
N ALA A 109 5.30 -5.79 6.25
CA ALA A 109 4.64 -4.57 6.72
C ALA A 109 3.95 -4.83 8.07
N ARG A 110 4.22 -3.97 9.06
CA ARG A 110 3.70 -4.05 10.44
C ARG A 110 2.72 -2.96 10.78
N HIS A 111 2.89 -1.79 10.18
CA HIS A 111 2.04 -0.63 10.44
C HIS A 111 1.84 0.10 9.15
N ALA A 112 0.58 0.23 8.73
CA ALA A 112 0.22 1.19 7.70
C ALA A 112 -0.84 2.16 8.17
N ARG A 113 -0.68 3.42 7.76
CA ARG A 113 -1.57 4.56 8.04
C ARG A 113 -1.98 5.20 6.75
#